data_AF-L5K119-F1
#
_entry.id   AF-L5K119-F1
#
_cell.length_a   1.000
_cell.length_b   1.000
_cell.length_c   1.000
_cell.angle_alpha   90.00
_cell.angle_beta   90.00
_cell.angle_gamma   90.00
#
_symmetry.space_group_name_H-M   'P 1'
#
loop_
_entity.id
_entity.type
_entity.pdbx_description
1 polymer ?
#
loop_
_entity_poly.entity_id
_entity_poly.type
_entity_poly.pdbx_seq_one_letter_code
_entity_poly.pdbx_strand_id
1 'polypeptide(L)'
;MKLEGIDPQHPSMYFILTVAEVCGYRLRLHFDGYSECHDFWINANSPDIHPAGWFEKTGHKLQPPKGFKEEEFSWSQYLRSTRAQAAPKHLFVNQSHVSAPEPEWTPAPGTEALQPAQGICLIRGELSAPF
;
A
#
# COMPACT_ATOMS: atom_id res chain seq x y z
N MET A 1 -1.52 -9.82 13.40
CA MET A 1 -0.99 -8.42 13.40
C MET A 1 -1.83 -7.59 12.43
N LYS A 2 -2.03 -6.30 12.70
CA LYS A 2 -2.81 -5.39 11.85
C LYS A 2 -1.95 -4.30 11.23
N LEU A 3 -2.28 -3.87 10.02
CA LEU A 3 -1.53 -2.90 9.23
C LEU A 3 -2.43 -2.17 8.24
N GLU A 4 -1.89 -1.19 7.52
CA GLU A 4 -2.56 -0.46 6.45
C GLU A 4 -2.04 -0.96 5.11
N GLY A 5 -2.87 -0.97 4.07
CA GLY A 5 -2.41 -1.30 2.73
C GLY A 5 -3.42 -0.94 1.66
N ILE A 6 -2.95 -0.94 0.42
CA ILE A 6 -3.81 -0.69 -0.74
C ILE A 6 -4.65 -1.92 -1.08
N ASP A 7 -5.78 -1.70 -1.71
CA ASP A 7 -6.48 -2.76 -2.44
C ASP A 7 -5.81 -2.96 -3.83
N PRO A 8 -5.31 -4.16 -4.16
CA PRO A 8 -4.73 -4.45 -5.48
C PRO A 8 -5.69 -4.18 -6.65
N GLN A 9 -7.01 -4.25 -6.42
CA GLN A 9 -8.04 -3.95 -7.43
C GLN A 9 -8.40 -2.45 -7.47
N HIS A 10 -8.16 -1.73 -6.37
CA HIS A 10 -8.44 -0.31 -6.23
C HIS A 10 -7.24 0.44 -5.60
N PRO A 11 -6.15 0.68 -6.36
CA PRO A 11 -4.89 1.20 -5.82
C PRO A 11 -4.96 2.59 -5.16
N SER A 12 -6.06 3.32 -5.36
CA SER A 12 -6.31 4.62 -4.72
C SER A 12 -6.97 4.51 -3.34
N MET A 13 -7.31 3.29 -2.89
CA MET A 13 -8.01 3.05 -1.63
C MET A 13 -7.11 2.32 -0.63
N TYR A 14 -7.06 2.85 0.59
CA TYR A 14 -6.30 2.28 1.71
C TYR A 14 -7.25 1.64 2.72
N PHE A 15 -6.92 0.45 3.19
CA PHE A 15 -7.76 -0.32 4.12
C PHE A 15 -6.97 -0.78 5.34
N ILE A 16 -7.71 -1.15 6.38
CA ILE A 16 -7.18 -1.89 7.52
C ILE A 16 -7.10 -3.37 7.16
N LEU A 17 -5.90 -3.92 7.25
CA LEU A 17 -5.60 -5.30 6.90
C LEU A 17 -5.12 -6.08 8.11
N THR A 18 -5.52 -7.35 8.20
CA THR A 18 -4.98 -8.33 9.15
C THR A 18 -4.12 -9.35 8.42
N VAL A 19 -2.94 -9.65 8.95
CA VAL A 19 -2.16 -10.81 8.51
C VAL A 19 -2.90 -12.08 8.94
N ALA A 20 -3.54 -12.74 7.97
CA ALA A 20 -4.28 -13.98 8.17
C ALA A 20 -3.36 -15.21 8.11
N GLU A 21 -2.32 -15.16 7.27
CA GLU A 21 -1.37 -16.26 7.10
C GLU A 21 0.02 -15.76 6.71
N VAL A 22 1.04 -16.54 7.06
CA VAL A 22 2.44 -16.29 6.68
C VAL A 22 2.99 -17.56 6.04
N CYS A 23 3.52 -17.43 4.83
CA CYS A 23 4.15 -18.52 4.09
C CYS A 23 5.51 -18.06 3.56
N GLY A 24 6.57 -18.38 4.30
CA GLY A 24 7.92 -17.90 4.02
C GLY A 24 7.98 -16.37 4.02
N TYR A 25 8.30 -15.78 2.87
CA TYR A 25 8.38 -14.33 2.70
C TYR A 25 7.06 -13.68 2.24
N ARG A 26 6.00 -14.47 2.09
CA ARG A 26 4.68 -14.02 1.65
C ARG A 26 3.72 -13.95 2.83
N LEU A 27 2.84 -12.96 2.78
CA LEU A 27 1.78 -12.71 3.74
C LEU A 27 0.45 -12.82 3.01
N ARG A 28 -0.52 -13.52 3.60
CA ARG A 28 -1.92 -13.43 3.19
C ARG A 28 -2.59 -12.35 4.03
N LEU A 29 -3.09 -11.31 3.38
CA LEU A 29 -3.75 -10.18 4.02
C LEU A 29 -5.26 -10.29 3.85
N HIS A 30 -5.96 -10.02 4.95
CA HIS A 30 -7.41 -10.03 5.05
C HIS A 30 -7.93 -8.61 5.28
N PHE A 31 -8.99 -8.23 4.57
CA PHE A 31 -9.69 -6.97 4.77
C PHE A 31 -10.62 -7.05 5.98
N ASP A 32 -10.33 -6.27 7.03
CA ASP A 32 -11.08 -6.35 8.28
C ASP A 32 -12.59 -6.08 8.10
N GLY A 33 -13.41 -7.09 8.41
CA GLY A 33 -14.88 -7.01 8.32
C GLY A 33 -15.47 -7.37 6.95
N TYR A 34 -14.63 -7.80 6.01
CA TYR A 34 -15.05 -8.28 4.69
C TYR A 34 -14.94 -9.81 4.58
N SER A 35 -15.40 -10.36 3.46
CA SER A 35 -15.30 -11.80 3.17
C SER A 35 -13.86 -12.20 2.84
N GLU A 36 -13.46 -13.40 3.26
CA GLU A 36 -12.13 -13.98 2.98
C GLU A 36 -11.86 -14.20 1.48
N CYS A 37 -12.89 -14.14 0.62
CA CYS A 37 -12.72 -14.19 -0.84
C CYS A 37 -11.97 -12.98 -1.41
N HIS A 38 -11.82 -11.90 -0.62
CA HIS A 38 -11.02 -10.74 -0.98
C HIS A 38 -9.58 -10.82 -0.47
N ASP A 39 -9.22 -11.89 0.25
CA ASP A 39 -7.87 -12.04 0.76
C ASP A 39 -6.88 -12.19 -0.39
N PHE A 40 -5.70 -11.59 -0.22
CA PHE A 40 -4.66 -11.60 -1.23
C PHE A 40 -3.29 -11.84 -0.63
N TRP A 41 -2.39 -12.36 -1.46
CA TRP A 41 -1.01 -12.62 -1.09
C TRP A 41 -0.10 -11.50 -1.52
N ILE A 42 0.82 -11.11 -0.64
CA ILE A 42 1.82 -10.06 -0.88
C ILE A 42 3.18 -10.46 -0.32
N ASN A 43 4.26 -9.86 -0.81
CA ASN A 43 5.59 -10.04 -0.22
C ASN A 43 5.75 -9.13 1.01
N ALA A 44 6.54 -9.57 1.99
CA ALA A 44 6.76 -8.79 3.21
C ALA A 44 7.49 -7.45 3.00
N ASN A 45 8.22 -7.25 1.89
CA ASN A 45 8.82 -5.97 1.50
C ASN A 45 7.98 -5.16 0.51
N SER A 46 6.70 -5.48 0.31
CA SER A 46 5.91 -4.69 -0.63
C SER A 46 5.86 -3.22 -0.20
N PRO A 47 6.04 -2.27 -1.14
CA PRO A 47 5.89 -0.84 -0.86
C PRO A 47 4.43 -0.45 -0.57
N ASP A 48 3.49 -1.34 -0.88
CA ASP A 48 2.04 -1.11 -0.84
C ASP A 48 1.40 -1.41 0.53
N ILE A 49 2.22 -1.76 1.51
CA ILE A 49 1.81 -1.98 2.89
C ILE A 49 2.52 -0.99 3.82
N HIS A 50 1.78 -0.52 4.82
CA HIS A 50 2.21 0.56 5.70
C HIS A 50 1.87 0.24 7.16
N PRO A 51 2.66 0.77 8.12
CA PRO A 51 2.35 0.59 9.53
C PRO A 51 1.09 1.36 9.93
N ALA A 52 0.46 0.93 11.02
CA ALA A 52 -0.63 1.66 11.65
C ALA A 52 -0.27 3.14 11.94
N GLY A 53 -1.15 4.04 11.54
CA GLY A 53 -1.04 5.50 11.63
C GLY A 53 -0.40 6.16 10.41
N TRP A 54 -0.18 5.43 9.31
CA TRP A 54 0.46 6.00 8.12
C TRP A 54 -0.48 6.91 7.33
N PHE A 55 -1.75 6.55 7.17
CA PHE A 55 -2.74 7.37 6.44
C PHE A 55 -2.91 8.74 7.09
N GLU A 56 -3.00 8.82 8.42
CA GLU A 56 -3.10 10.07 9.18
C GLU A 56 -1.85 10.94 8.99
N LYS A 57 -0.66 10.31 9.02
CA LYS A 57 0.61 11.02 8.88
C LYS A 57 0.81 11.61 7.48
N THR A 58 0.27 10.96 6.46
CA THR A 58 0.47 11.31 5.05
C THR A 58 -0.71 12.05 4.43
N GLY A 59 -1.83 12.16 5.15
CA GLY A 59 -3.06 12.80 4.66
C GLY A 59 -3.85 11.93 3.68
N HIS A 60 -3.58 10.63 3.61
CA HIS A 60 -4.36 9.71 2.79
C HIS A 60 -5.68 9.36 3.45
N LYS A 61 -6.69 9.07 2.63
CA LYS A 61 -8.00 8.62 3.10
C LYS A 61 -7.99 7.12 3.41
N LEU A 62 -8.43 6.77 4.61
CA LEU A 62 -8.65 5.38 5.03
C LEU A 62 -10.10 4.97 4.76
N GLN A 63 -10.28 3.78 4.18
CA GLN A 63 -11.55 3.07 4.17
C GLN A 63 -11.69 2.31 5.50
N PRO A 64 -12.62 2.71 6.38
CA PRO A 64 -12.75 2.11 7.70
C PRO A 64 -13.25 0.65 7.59
N PRO A 65 -12.94 -0.21 8.57
CA PRO A 65 -13.51 -1.56 8.64
C PRO A 65 -15.04 -1.53 8.61
N LYS A 66 -15.66 -2.60 8.10
CA LYS A 66 -17.12 -2.67 7.97
C LYS A 66 -17.82 -2.37 9.29
N GLY A 67 -18.70 -1.37 9.30
CA GLY A 67 -19.46 -0.93 10.47
C GLY A 67 -18.83 0.22 11.26
N PHE A 68 -17.66 0.71 10.87
CA PHE A 68 -17.06 1.92 11.41
C PHE A 68 -17.26 3.10 10.46
N LYS A 69 -17.50 4.30 11.01
CA LYS A 69 -17.39 5.54 10.22
C LYS A 69 -15.95 6.02 10.24
N GLU A 70 -15.54 6.70 9.17
CA GLU A 70 -14.19 7.25 9.02
C GLU A 70 -13.81 8.16 10.19
N GLU A 71 -14.73 9.04 10.59
CA GLU A 71 -14.55 10.01 11.68
C GLU A 71 -14.47 9.36 13.08
N GLU A 72 -14.91 8.12 13.20
CA GLU A 72 -14.96 7.36 14.45
C GLU A 72 -13.77 6.38 14.57
N PHE A 73 -13.00 6.18 13.51
CA PHE A 73 -11.90 5.23 13.54
C PHE A 73 -10.69 5.80 14.29
N SER A 74 -10.19 5.04 15.27
CA SER A 74 -8.92 5.29 15.95
C SER A 74 -8.17 3.99 16.13
N TRP A 75 -6.92 3.94 15.68
CA TRP A 75 -6.05 2.77 15.86
C TRP A 75 -6.00 2.30 17.32
N SER A 76 -5.90 3.23 18.26
CA SER A 76 -5.82 2.91 19.69
C SER A 76 -7.07 2.19 20.19
N GLN A 77 -8.26 2.67 19.81
CA GLN A 77 -9.52 2.03 20.18
C GLN A 77 -9.72 0.73 19.43
N TYR A 78 -9.42 0.71 18.13
CA TYR A 78 -9.59 -0.46 17.27
C TYR A 78 -8.74 -1.65 17.73
N LEU A 79 -7.46 -1.41 18.06
CA LEU A 79 -6.57 -2.44 18.59
C LEU A 79 -7.04 -2.98 19.94
N ARG A 80 -7.55 -2.11 20.83
CA ARG A 80 -8.15 -2.54 22.10
C ARG A 80 -9.41 -3.39 21.89
N SER A 81 -10.34 -2.93 21.05
CA SER A 81 -11.60 -3.61 20.77
C SER A 81 -11.38 -4.98 20.10
N THR A 82 -10.41 -5.08 19.19
CA THR A 82 -10.08 -6.33 18.49
C THR A 82 -9.08 -7.22 19.25
N ARG A 83 -8.55 -6.75 20.39
CA ARG A 83 -7.49 -7.42 21.16
C ARG A 83 -6.29 -7.80 20.30
N ALA A 84 -5.96 -6.94 19.35
CA ALA A 84 -4.90 -7.17 18.37
C ALA A 84 -3.73 -6.22 18.58
N GLN A 85 -2.61 -6.54 17.93
CA GLN A 85 -1.44 -5.69 17.86
C GLN A 85 -1.22 -5.21 16.44
N ALA A 86 -0.81 -3.95 16.29
CA ALA A 86 -0.30 -3.45 15.03
C ALA A 86 1.04 -4.11 14.68
N ALA A 87 1.30 -4.29 13.40
CA ALA A 87 2.60 -4.73 12.91
C ALA A 87 3.67 -3.67 13.28
N PRO A 88 4.83 -4.07 13.86
CA PRO A 88 5.90 -3.15 14.20
C PRO A 88 6.41 -2.35 12.99
N LYS A 89 6.64 -1.04 13.17
CA LYS A 89 7.07 -0.13 12.08
C LYS A 89 8.35 -0.55 11.36
N HIS A 90 9.27 -1.21 12.07
CA HIS A 90 10.56 -1.64 11.51
C HIS A 90 10.45 -2.78 10.48
N LEU A 91 9.28 -3.41 10.34
CA LEU A 91 9.04 -4.46 9.34
C LEU A 91 8.73 -3.90 7.95
N PHE A 92 8.39 -2.62 7.86
CA PHE A 92 7.99 -1.98 6.61
C PHE A 92 9.20 -1.34 5.94
N VAL A 93 9.30 -1.49 4.62
CA VAL A 93 10.35 -0.83 3.81
C VAL A 93 10.12 0.68 3.71
N ASN A 94 8.86 1.10 3.71
CA ASN A 94 8.48 2.49 3.50
C ASN A 94 8.14 3.18 4.84
N GLN A 95 9.18 3.49 5.63
CA GLN A 95 9.04 4.10 6.95
C GLN A 95 8.89 5.62 6.92
N SER A 96 8.39 6.19 5.82
CA SER A 96 8.30 7.65 5.61
C SER A 96 9.65 8.35 5.73
N HIS A 97 10.58 8.00 4.84
CA HIS A 97 11.27 9.09 4.16
C HIS A 97 10.29 9.56 3.09
N VAL A 98 10.00 10.86 3.04
CA VAL A 98 9.45 11.47 1.84
C VAL A 98 10.43 11.05 0.74
N SER A 99 10.06 10.08 -0.10
CA SER A 99 10.72 9.95 -1.39
C SER A 99 10.60 11.34 -1.98
N ALA A 100 11.74 12.01 -2.20
CA ALA A 100 11.74 13.29 -2.90
C ALA A 100 10.79 13.17 -4.09
N PRO A 101 9.95 14.18 -4.39
CA PRO A 101 9.04 14.10 -5.52
C PRO A 101 9.87 13.61 -6.71
N GLU A 102 9.41 12.50 -7.30
CA GLU A 102 10.04 11.94 -8.49
C GLU A 102 10.26 13.12 -9.45
N PRO A 103 11.47 13.34 -9.97
CA PRO A 103 11.72 14.53 -10.79
C PRO A 103 10.67 14.56 -11.88
N GLU A 104 9.84 15.61 -11.89
CA GLU A 104 8.84 15.82 -12.93
C GLU A 104 9.55 15.68 -14.27
N TRP A 105 9.26 14.60 -15.01
CA TRP A 105 9.65 14.49 -16.39
C TRP A 105 8.85 15.55 -17.15
N THR A 106 9.39 16.75 -17.25
CA THR A 106 8.86 17.76 -18.16
C THR A 106 9.20 17.27 -19.57
N PRO A 107 8.21 16.87 -20.40
CA PRO A 107 8.50 16.51 -21.77
C PRO A 107 9.07 17.76 -22.46
N ALA A 108 10.14 17.57 -23.24
CA ALA A 108 10.69 18.65 -24.06
C ALA A 108 9.59 19.23 -24.97
N PRO A 109 9.58 20.55 -25.22
CA PRO A 109 8.58 21.17 -26.08
C PRO A 109 8.62 20.51 -27.46
N GLY A 110 7.49 19.92 -27.87
CA GLY A 110 7.34 19.20 -29.15
C GLY A 110 7.17 17.68 -29.06
N THR A 111 7.20 17.09 -27.85
CA THR A 111 6.90 15.67 -27.66
C THR A 111 5.47 15.47 -27.16
N GLU A 112 4.64 14.80 -27.95
CA GLU A 112 3.28 14.42 -27.56
C GLU A 112 3.35 13.33 -26.48
N ALA A 113 2.94 13.66 -25.26
CA ALA A 113 2.89 12.72 -24.15
C ALA A 113 1.67 11.80 -24.32
N LEU A 114 1.90 10.54 -24.71
CA LEU A 114 0.91 9.49 -24.53
C LEU A 114 0.80 9.23 -23.02
N GLN A 115 -0.36 9.53 -22.45
CA GLN A 115 -0.66 9.22 -21.06
C GLN A 115 -0.41 7.72 -20.83
N PRO A 116 0.36 7.31 -19.80
CA PRO A 116 0.51 5.91 -19.49
C PRO A 116 -0.81 5.39 -18.93
N ALA A 117 -1.63 4.81 -19.80
CA ALA A 117 -2.67 3.90 -19.38
C ALA A 117 -2.00 2.65 -18.83
N GLN A 118 -2.10 2.49 -17.51
CA GLN A 118 -1.94 1.25 -16.75
C GLN A 118 -0.53 0.63 -16.77
N GLY A 119 -0.02 0.40 -15.56
CA GLY A 119 1.30 -0.13 -15.31
C GLY A 119 1.57 -1.46 -16.03
N ILE A 120 2.43 -1.41 -17.06
CA ILE A 120 3.27 -2.52 -17.49
C ILE A 120 4.60 -1.90 -17.92
N CYS A 121 5.67 -2.18 -17.17
CA CYS A 121 7.04 -1.91 -17.60
C CYS A 121 7.38 -2.93 -18.70
N LEU A 122 7.31 -2.54 -19.97
CA LEU A 122 7.97 -3.25 -21.06
C LEU A 122 9.30 -2.56 -21.36
N ILE A 123 10.37 -3.05 -20.72
CA ILE A 123 11.73 -2.79 -21.17
C ILE A 123 11.95 -3.59 -22.46
N ARG A 124 11.74 -2.95 -23.62
CA ARG A 124 12.40 -3.39 -24.86
C ARG A 124 13.79 -2.76 -24.86
N GLY A 125 14.79 -3.59 -24.58
CA GLY A 125 16.18 -3.20 -24.69
C GLY A 125 16.56 -2.97 -26.14
N GLU A 126 17.39 -1.96 -26.36
CA GLU A 126 18.49 -2.05 -27.31
C GLU A 126 19.77 -1.65 -26.58
N LEU A 127 20.66 -2.62 -26.45
CA LEU A 127 22.07 -2.35 -26.22
C LEU A 127 22.62 -1.65 -27.48
N SER A 128 23.29 -0.52 -27.30
CA SER A 128 24.41 -0.17 -28.17
C SER A 128 25.56 0.33 -27.29
N ALA A 129 26.62 -0.47 -27.25
CA ALA A 129 27.89 -0.20 -26.59
C ALA A 129 28.63 0.99 -27.26
N PRO A 130 29.55 1.67 -26.56
CA PRO A 130 30.42 2.65 -27.18
C PRO A 130 31.61 1.96 -27.87
N PHE A 131 31.97 2.46 -29.06
CA PHE A 131 33.36 2.50 -29.53
C PHE A 131 33.86 3.94 -29.38
#